data_AF-A0A7T5UPL1-F1
#
_entry.id   AF-A0A7T5UPL1-F1
#
_cell.length_a   1.000
_cell.length_b   1.000
_cell.length_c   1.000
_cell.angle_alpha   90.00
_cell.angle_beta   90.00
_cell.angle_gamma   90.00
#
_symmetry.space_group_name_H-M   'P 1'
#
loop_
_entity.id
_entity.type
_entity.pdbx_description
1 polymer ?
#
loop_
_entity_poly.entity_id
_entity_poly.type
_entity_poly.pdbx_seq_one_letter_code
_entity_poly.pdbx_strand_id
1 'polypeptide(L)'
;MVEIKRIGPADARRALATINRLLPQLSPSGKAVPLTIEELNECLGNQNFYLFVARETSGGGEQLLLGMGSIFFQRNLGRWIAEIHDIVVDKDHRGQGIGEIIVRHLIENARGFAREHRLPVKLYYDHLFLGLTSRPSRVEANKLYLKLGFVQVAEAKGEWGTNLYKMMIRPEE
;
A
#
# COMPACT_ATOMS: atom_id res chain seq x y z
N MET A 1 1.19 12.01 17.29
CA MET A 1 0.64 12.31 15.94
C MET A 1 1.19 11.27 14.97
N VAL A 2 0.38 10.77 14.03
CA VAL A 2 0.81 9.77 13.05
C VAL A 2 1.29 10.47 11.78
N GLU A 3 2.50 10.15 11.33
CA GLU A 3 3.08 10.63 10.09
C GLU A 3 3.26 9.45 9.13
N ILE A 4 2.98 9.68 7.85
CA ILE A 4 3.31 8.74 6.77
C ILE A 4 4.61 9.18 6.11
N LYS A 5 5.60 8.27 6.06
CA LYS A 5 6.89 8.50 5.44
C LYS A 5 7.15 7.44 4.36
N ARG A 6 7.61 7.86 3.17
CA ARG A 6 8.23 6.94 2.20
C ARG A 6 9.62 6.54 2.70
N ILE A 7 9.90 5.24 2.73
CA ILE A 7 11.24 4.73 3.08
C ILE A 7 12.00 4.29 1.84
N GLY A 8 13.32 4.40 1.89
CA GLY A 8 14.24 3.95 0.84
C GLY A 8 15.42 3.14 1.39
N PRO A 9 16.41 2.77 0.58
CA PRO A 9 17.53 1.93 1.00
C PRO A 9 18.28 2.45 2.23
N ALA A 10 18.37 3.78 2.40
CA ALA A 10 18.99 4.40 3.57
C ALA A 10 18.26 4.12 4.90
N ASP A 11 16.95 3.80 4.85
CA ASP A 11 16.14 3.46 6.02
C ASP A 11 16.11 1.94 6.31
N ALA A 12 16.52 1.10 5.35
CA ALA A 12 16.29 -0.35 5.36
C ALA A 12 16.75 -1.03 6.66
N ARG A 13 17.99 -0.76 7.10
CA ARG A 13 18.55 -1.35 8.32
C ARG A 13 17.72 -1.02 9.57
N ARG A 14 17.16 0.19 9.65
CA ARG A 14 16.35 0.64 10.81
C ARG A 14 14.92 0.11 10.75
N ALA A 15 14.38 -0.09 9.54
CA ALA A 15 13.01 -0.54 9.32
C ALA A 15 12.85 -2.08 9.32
N LEU A 16 13.93 -2.84 9.10
CA LEU A 16 13.85 -4.29 8.86
C LEU A 16 13.13 -5.04 9.99
N ALA A 17 13.50 -4.80 11.25
CA ALA A 17 12.93 -5.51 12.38
C ALA A 17 11.42 -5.25 12.54
N THR A 18 10.99 -3.99 12.36
CA THR A 18 9.58 -3.60 12.46
C THR A 18 8.77 -4.09 11.27
N ILE A 19 9.32 -4.06 10.05
CA ILE A 19 8.70 -4.67 8.85
C ILE A 19 8.49 -6.17 9.06
N ASN A 20 9.52 -6.89 9.51
CA ASN A 20 9.42 -8.34 9.78
C ASN A 20 8.42 -8.70 10.89
N ARG A 21 8.13 -7.77 11.81
CA ARG A 21 7.03 -7.92 12.79
C ARG A 21 5.64 -7.69 12.19
N LEU A 22 5.54 -6.86 11.14
CA LEU A 22 4.29 -6.53 10.46
C LEU A 22 3.90 -7.59 9.42
N LEU A 23 4.87 -8.14 8.67
CA LEU A 23 4.62 -9.08 7.57
C LEU A 23 3.72 -10.28 7.95
N PRO A 24 3.94 -10.98 9.08
CA PRO A 24 3.06 -12.09 9.48
C PRO A 24 1.60 -11.68 9.66
N GLN A 25 1.33 -10.42 9.98
CA GLN A 25 -0.01 -9.89 10.24
C GLN A 25 -0.80 -9.57 8.96
N LEU A 26 -0.17 -9.67 7.78
CA LEU A 26 -0.85 -9.56 6.47
C LEU A 26 -1.67 -10.81 6.14
N SER A 27 -1.24 -11.96 6.64
CA SER A 27 -1.88 -13.25 6.37
C SER A 27 -2.75 -13.70 7.54
N PRO A 28 -3.94 -14.28 7.27
CA PRO A 28 -4.72 -14.96 8.30
C PRO A 28 -3.96 -16.09 9.01
N SER A 29 -2.99 -16.73 8.34
CA SER A 29 -2.18 -17.80 8.94
C SER A 29 -1.16 -17.30 9.95
N GLY A 30 -0.90 -15.99 10.00
CA GLY A 30 0.15 -15.42 10.85
C GLY A 30 1.56 -15.87 10.47
N LYS A 31 1.75 -16.47 9.29
CA LYS A 31 3.06 -16.95 8.81
C LYS A 31 3.57 -16.04 7.71
N ALA A 32 4.79 -15.58 7.84
CA ALA A 32 5.58 -14.94 6.79
C ALA A 32 7.04 -15.36 6.96
N VAL A 33 7.75 -15.50 5.84
CA VAL A 33 9.22 -15.62 5.87
C VAL A 33 9.76 -14.22 6.13
N PRO A 34 10.57 -14.00 7.19
CA PRO A 34 11.20 -12.70 7.42
C PRO A 34 12.11 -12.34 6.25
N LEU A 35 12.07 -11.07 5.84
CA LEU A 35 13.00 -10.53 4.87
C LEU A 35 14.41 -10.45 5.46
N THR A 36 15.39 -10.70 4.61
CA THR A 36 16.79 -10.32 4.81
C THR A 36 16.98 -8.83 4.52
N ILE A 37 18.13 -8.27 4.93
CA ILE A 37 18.45 -6.86 4.63
C ILE A 37 18.72 -6.67 3.14
N GLU A 38 19.26 -7.68 2.46
CA GLU A 38 19.51 -7.70 1.03
C GLU A 38 18.19 -7.64 0.23
N GLU A 39 17.22 -8.50 0.56
CA GLU A 39 15.90 -8.52 -0.08
C GLU A 39 15.13 -7.21 0.13
N LEU A 40 15.19 -6.64 1.34
CA LEU A 40 14.55 -5.36 1.62
C LEU A 40 15.22 -4.22 0.82
N ASN A 41 16.55 -4.21 0.70
CA ASN A 41 17.26 -3.21 -0.10
C ASN A 41 16.94 -3.34 -1.59
N GLU A 42 16.83 -4.56 -2.11
CA GLU A 42 16.41 -4.80 -3.49
C GLU A 42 15.01 -4.22 -3.74
N CYS A 43 14.05 -4.51 -2.85
CA CYS A 43 12.70 -3.96 -2.94
C CYS A 43 12.71 -2.43 -2.90
N LEU A 44 13.39 -1.84 -1.92
CA LEU A 44 13.43 -0.38 -1.73
C LEU A 44 14.25 0.36 -2.80
N GLY A 45 15.15 -0.35 -3.49
CA GLY A 45 15.93 0.18 -4.61
C GLY A 45 15.16 0.22 -5.94
N ASN A 46 14.01 -0.44 -6.02
CA ASN A 46 13.18 -0.44 -7.22
C ASN A 46 12.47 0.92 -7.40
N GLN A 47 12.79 1.62 -8.49
CA GLN A 47 12.25 2.95 -8.81
C GLN A 47 10.73 3.00 -9.00
N ASN A 48 10.10 1.84 -9.18
CA ASN A 48 8.67 1.70 -9.38
C ASN A 48 7.93 1.09 -8.18
N PHE A 49 8.62 0.82 -7.07
CA PHE A 49 8.02 0.27 -5.85
C PHE A 49 8.24 1.23 -4.68
N TYR A 50 7.16 1.73 -4.09
CA TYR A 50 7.21 2.66 -2.96
C TYR A 50 6.60 2.01 -1.73
N LEU A 51 7.38 1.91 -0.66
CA LEU A 51 6.91 1.49 0.66
C LEU A 51 6.71 2.71 1.55
N PHE A 52 5.49 2.88 2.05
CA PHE A 52 5.12 3.90 3.01
C PHE A 52 4.91 3.28 4.38
N VAL A 53 5.42 3.95 5.40
CA VAL A 53 5.29 3.52 6.79
C VAL A 53 4.59 4.60 7.61
N ALA A 54 3.69 4.16 8.48
CA ALA A 54 3.11 5.00 9.51
C ALA A 54 3.99 4.96 10.75
N ARG A 55 4.41 6.11 11.26
CA ARG A 55 5.23 6.23 12.48
C ARG A 55 4.65 7.25 13.43
N GLU A 56 4.88 7.05 14.72
CA GLU A 56 4.58 8.07 15.73
C GLU A 56 5.69 9.12 15.76
N THR A 57 5.32 10.40 15.77
CA THR A 57 6.28 11.52 15.88
C THR A 57 6.56 11.94 17.32
N SER A 58 5.76 11.45 18.27
CA SER A 58 5.77 11.80 19.68
C SER A 58 6.59 10.78 20.50
N GLY A 59 7.91 10.79 20.36
CA GLY A 59 8.81 10.01 21.21
C GLY A 59 10.21 9.89 20.62
N GLY A 60 11.24 10.32 21.36
CA GLY A 60 12.65 10.23 20.94
C GLY A 60 13.24 8.80 20.93
N GLY A 61 12.39 7.77 20.86
CA GLY A 61 12.78 6.36 20.85
C GLY A 61 13.04 5.80 19.44
N GLU A 62 13.32 4.50 19.35
CA GLU A 62 13.36 3.78 18.07
C GLU A 62 12.07 4.02 17.27
N GLN A 63 12.20 4.18 15.95
CA GLN A 63 11.08 4.43 15.04
C GLN A 63 10.16 3.20 14.99
N LEU A 64 9.22 3.13 15.92
CA LEU A 64 8.17 2.15 15.90
C LEU A 64 7.26 2.42 14.69
N LEU A 65 7.22 1.45 13.77
CA LEU A 65 6.28 1.48 12.67
C LEU A 65 4.93 0.96 13.18
N LEU A 66 3.91 1.80 13.09
CA LEU A 66 2.53 1.52 13.48
C LEU A 66 1.79 0.76 12.38
N GLY A 67 2.30 0.81 11.15
CA GLY A 67 1.74 0.14 10.00
C GLY A 67 2.52 0.47 8.73
N MET A 68 2.18 -0.20 7.65
CA MET A 68 2.77 0.02 6.34
C MET A 68 1.76 -0.23 5.23
N GLY A 69 2.09 0.26 4.03
CA GLY A 69 1.44 -0.09 2.79
C GLY A 69 2.37 0.26 1.63
N SER A 70 2.35 -0.55 0.59
CA SER A 70 3.18 -0.37 -0.60
C SER A 70 2.32 -0.04 -1.81
N ILE A 71 2.91 0.65 -2.78
CA ILE A 71 2.33 0.86 -4.10
C ILE A 71 3.42 0.59 -5.12
N PHE A 72 3.08 -0.17 -6.16
CA PHE A 72 3.95 -0.34 -7.31
C PHE A 72 3.32 0.26 -8.56
N PHE A 73 4.15 0.76 -9.47
CA PHE A 73 3.75 1.29 -10.77
C PHE A 73 4.34 0.43 -11.89
N GLN A 74 3.53 0.10 -12.89
CA GLN A 74 4.01 -0.63 -14.05
C GLN A 74 3.49 0.00 -15.34
N ARG A 75 4.38 0.16 -16.32
CA ARG A 75 4.01 0.56 -17.66
C ARG A 75 3.68 -0.68 -18.49
N ASN A 76 2.51 -0.70 -19.10
CA ASN A 76 2.19 -1.63 -20.19
C ASN A 76 2.25 -0.89 -21.55
N LEU A 77 2.01 -1.61 -22.66
CA LEU A 77 2.09 -1.04 -24.00
C LEU A 77 1.24 0.23 -24.22
N GLY A 78 0.14 0.42 -23.48
CA GLY A 78 -0.79 1.53 -23.69
C GLY A 78 -1.04 2.45 -22.49
N ARG A 79 -0.69 2.05 -21.26
CA ARG A 79 -1.05 2.76 -20.03
C ARG A 79 -0.14 2.41 -18.86
N TRP A 80 -0.24 3.20 -17.81
CA TRP A 80 0.26 2.84 -16.48
C TRP A 80 -0.80 2.08 -15.69
N ILE A 81 -0.33 1.19 -14.83
CA ILE A 81 -1.11 0.50 -13.80
C ILE A 81 -0.40 0.77 -12.48
N ALA A 82 -1.17 1.02 -11.42
CA ALA A 82 -0.69 1.06 -10.07
C ALA A 82 -1.40 -0.01 -9.25
N GLU A 83 -0.68 -0.73 -8.41
CA GLU A 83 -1.29 -1.68 -7.48
C GLU A 83 -0.80 -1.43 -6.07
N ILE A 84 -1.73 -1.44 -5.12
CA ILE A 84 -1.45 -1.30 -3.70
C ILE A 84 -1.32 -2.68 -3.07
N HIS A 85 -0.26 -2.86 -2.30
CA HIS A 85 0.07 -4.09 -1.60
C HIS A 85 0.39 -3.83 -0.12
N ASP A 86 0.55 -4.92 0.61
CA ASP A 86 1.14 -4.95 1.96
C ASP A 86 0.50 -4.00 2.98
N ILE A 87 -0.79 -3.66 2.83
CA ILE A 87 -1.48 -2.81 3.80
C ILE A 87 -1.69 -3.58 5.10
N VAL A 88 -1.04 -3.12 6.16
CA VAL A 88 -1.18 -3.66 7.51
C VAL A 88 -1.00 -2.56 8.55
N VAL A 89 -1.83 -2.62 9.58
CA VAL A 89 -1.65 -1.86 10.82
C VAL A 89 -1.30 -2.87 11.90
N ASP A 90 -0.27 -2.53 12.67
CA ASP A 90 0.15 -3.33 13.80
C ASP A 90 -1.04 -3.58 14.73
N LYS A 91 -1.22 -4.84 15.14
CA LYS A 91 -2.38 -5.27 15.93
C LYS A 91 -2.63 -4.40 17.17
N ASP A 92 -1.57 -3.91 17.81
CA ASP A 92 -1.65 -3.11 19.04
C ASP A 92 -2.11 -1.66 18.78
N HIS A 93 -2.18 -1.25 17.50
CA HIS A 93 -2.53 0.10 17.05
C HIS A 93 -3.75 0.13 16.11
N ARG A 94 -4.48 -0.99 15.99
CA ARG A 94 -5.71 -1.06 15.19
C ARG A 94 -6.84 -0.25 15.84
N GLY A 95 -7.84 0.12 15.03
CA GLY A 95 -8.98 0.94 15.49
C GLY A 95 -8.69 2.44 15.62
N GLN A 96 -7.45 2.87 15.40
CA GLN A 96 -7.02 4.27 15.55
C GLN A 96 -7.05 5.08 14.23
N GLY A 97 -7.68 4.55 13.17
CA GLY A 97 -7.75 5.21 11.86
C GLY A 97 -6.46 5.16 11.01
N ILE A 98 -5.37 4.56 11.50
CA ILE A 98 -4.06 4.51 10.82
C ILE A 98 -4.15 3.89 9.41
N GLY A 99 -4.93 2.81 9.26
CA GLY A 99 -5.10 2.16 7.95
C GLY A 99 -5.75 3.09 6.92
N GLU A 100 -6.68 3.94 7.35
CA GLU A 100 -7.29 4.96 6.48
C GLU A 100 -6.26 6.00 6.05
N ILE A 101 -5.41 6.46 6.98
CA ILE A 101 -4.33 7.43 6.70
C ILE A 101 -3.35 6.84 5.67
N ILE A 102 -2.93 5.58 5.83
CA ILE A 102 -2.04 4.89 4.89
C ILE A 102 -2.67 4.84 3.50
N VAL A 103 -3.90 4.34 3.37
CA VAL A 103 -4.54 4.16 2.05
C VAL A 103 -4.78 5.51 1.36
N ARG A 104 -5.19 6.55 2.11
CA ARG A 104 -5.33 7.91 1.55
C ARG A 104 -4.01 8.44 1.02
N HIS A 105 -2.90 8.19 1.72
CA HIS A 105 -1.57 8.60 1.26
C HIS A 105 -1.16 7.85 -0.01
N LEU A 106 -1.48 6.55 -0.14
CA LEU A 106 -1.21 5.77 -1.34
C LEU A 106 -2.04 6.26 -2.55
N ILE A 107 -3.32 6.62 -2.34
CA ILE A 107 -4.16 7.24 -3.38
C ILE A 107 -3.55 8.57 -3.84
N GLU A 108 -3.13 9.42 -2.90
CA GLU A 108 -2.50 10.70 -3.25
C GLU A 108 -1.15 10.50 -3.96
N ASN A 109 -0.38 9.49 -3.56
CA ASN A 109 0.84 9.14 -4.27
C ASN A 109 0.57 8.70 -5.72
N ALA A 110 -0.49 7.92 -5.96
CA ALA A 110 -0.92 7.55 -7.31
C ALA A 110 -1.34 8.78 -8.15
N ARG A 111 -2.04 9.76 -7.54
CA ARG A 111 -2.36 11.03 -8.21
C ARG A 111 -1.10 11.84 -8.55
N GLY A 112 -0.18 11.94 -7.60
CA GLY A 112 1.12 12.60 -7.81
C GLY A 112 1.88 12.00 -8.97
N PHE A 113 1.97 10.66 -9.01
CA PHE A 113 2.57 9.92 -10.13
C PHE A 113 1.87 10.24 -11.46
N ALA A 114 0.53 10.23 -11.50
CA ALA A 114 -0.21 10.53 -12.71
C ALA A 114 0.05 11.96 -13.24
N ARG A 115 0.18 12.94 -12.33
CA ARG A 115 0.54 14.33 -12.67
C ARG A 115 1.96 14.44 -13.21
N GLU A 116 2.94 13.83 -12.52
CA GLU A 116 4.36 13.86 -12.90
C GLU A 116 4.56 13.25 -14.30
N HIS A 117 3.90 12.14 -14.59
CA HIS A 117 3.97 11.45 -15.88
C HIS A 117 3.01 12.02 -16.95
N ARG A 118 2.32 13.12 -16.66
CA ARG A 118 1.41 13.84 -17.59
C ARG A 118 0.41 12.91 -18.28
N LEU A 119 -0.20 12.01 -17.51
CA LEU A 119 -1.18 11.08 -18.08
C LEU A 119 -2.39 11.87 -18.62
N PRO A 120 -2.79 11.68 -19.89
CA PRO A 120 -3.86 12.48 -20.47
C PRO A 120 -5.20 12.21 -19.77
N VAL A 121 -6.13 13.16 -19.81
CA VAL A 121 -7.39 13.07 -19.05
C VAL A 121 -8.56 12.56 -19.90
N LYS A 122 -8.38 12.38 -21.22
CA LYS A 122 -9.50 12.39 -22.19
C LYS A 122 -9.73 11.15 -23.06
N LEU A 123 -8.91 10.10 -23.05
CA LEU A 123 -9.25 8.86 -23.77
C LEU A 123 -9.75 7.75 -22.84
N TYR A 124 -10.49 6.83 -23.43
CA TYR A 124 -11.11 5.64 -22.83
C TYR A 124 -10.14 4.76 -22.01
N TYR A 125 -8.81 4.98 -22.12
CA TYR A 125 -7.74 4.24 -21.45
C TYR A 125 -6.67 5.11 -20.75
N ASP A 126 -6.80 6.46 -20.67
CA ASP A 126 -5.70 7.34 -20.19
C ASP A 126 -5.63 7.52 -18.66
N HIS A 127 -6.52 6.89 -17.91
CA HIS A 127 -6.50 6.99 -16.45
C HIS A 127 -5.50 6.00 -15.85
N LEU A 128 -4.87 6.40 -14.73
CA LEU A 128 -4.12 5.45 -13.93
C LEU A 128 -5.12 4.55 -13.20
N PHE A 129 -5.07 3.25 -13.50
CA PHE A 129 -5.84 2.27 -12.76
C PHE A 129 -5.10 1.95 -11.47
N LEU A 130 -5.72 2.28 -10.33
CA LEU A 130 -5.24 1.90 -9.01
C LEU A 130 -5.98 0.65 -8.56
N GLY A 131 -5.29 -0.47 -8.54
CA GLY A 131 -5.82 -1.76 -8.11
C GLY A 131 -5.39 -2.12 -6.69
N LEU A 132 -6.19 -2.92 -6.01
CA LEU A 132 -5.74 -3.72 -4.87
C LEU A 132 -6.54 -5.01 -4.80
N THR A 133 -5.97 -6.02 -4.17
CA THR A 133 -6.69 -7.25 -3.83
C THR A 133 -6.77 -7.43 -2.32
N SER A 134 -7.87 -8.03 -1.85
CA SER A 134 -8.04 -8.32 -0.43
C SER A 134 -8.91 -9.56 -0.24
N ARG A 135 -8.53 -10.42 0.71
CA ARG A 135 -9.31 -11.61 1.02
C ARG A 135 -10.71 -11.21 1.54
N PRO A 136 -11.76 -11.99 1.23
CA PRO A 136 -13.10 -11.75 1.79
C PRO A 136 -13.11 -11.69 3.33
N SER A 137 -12.24 -12.47 3.97
CA SER A 137 -12.11 -12.51 5.44
C SER A 137 -11.58 -11.23 6.08
N ARG A 138 -10.99 -10.29 5.32
CA ARG A 138 -10.54 -8.98 5.84
C ARG A 138 -11.69 -7.97 5.84
N VAL A 139 -12.74 -8.23 6.61
CA VAL A 139 -14.02 -7.49 6.58
C VAL A 139 -13.83 -5.99 6.75
N GLU A 140 -13.02 -5.55 7.72
CA GLU A 140 -12.77 -4.15 8.04
C GLU A 140 -11.97 -3.45 6.93
N ALA A 141 -10.98 -4.15 6.36
CA ALA A 141 -10.21 -3.61 5.24
C ALA A 141 -11.08 -3.45 3.99
N ASN A 142 -11.92 -4.45 3.69
CA ASN A 142 -12.86 -4.40 2.58
C ASN A 142 -13.83 -3.22 2.71
N LYS A 143 -14.40 -3.01 3.90
CA LYS A 143 -15.24 -1.83 4.19
C LYS A 143 -14.49 -0.51 4.03
N LEU A 144 -13.23 -0.46 4.48
CA LEU A 144 -12.38 0.72 4.33
C LEU A 144 -12.14 1.06 2.85
N TYR A 145 -11.83 0.09 2.00
CA TYR A 145 -11.59 0.35 0.58
C TYR A 145 -12.83 0.91 -0.11
N LEU A 146 -14.01 0.34 0.15
CA LEU A 146 -15.27 0.85 -0.37
C LEU A 146 -15.55 2.28 0.14
N LYS A 147 -15.34 2.55 1.43
CA LYS A 147 -15.48 3.90 2.02
C LYS A 147 -14.57 4.92 1.34
N LEU A 148 -13.37 4.50 0.92
CA LEU A 148 -12.38 5.37 0.28
C LEU A 148 -12.60 5.56 -1.22
N GLY A 149 -13.65 4.95 -1.79
CA GLY A 149 -14.04 5.15 -3.20
C GLY A 149 -13.50 4.09 -4.15
N PHE A 150 -12.91 3.00 -3.65
CA PHE A 150 -12.65 1.84 -4.50
C PHE A 150 -13.96 1.11 -4.82
N VAL A 151 -14.05 0.57 -6.03
CA VAL A 151 -15.15 -0.28 -6.47
C VAL A 151 -14.68 -1.72 -6.48
N GLN A 152 -15.43 -2.64 -5.88
CA GLN A 152 -15.20 -4.06 -6.03
C GLN A 152 -15.65 -4.49 -7.43
N VAL A 153 -14.71 -4.94 -8.26
CA VAL A 153 -14.96 -5.30 -9.67
C VAL A 153 -14.89 -6.80 -9.93
N ALA A 154 -14.38 -7.58 -8.98
CA ALA A 154 -14.46 -9.04 -8.99
C ALA A 154 -14.52 -9.59 -7.57
N GLU A 155 -15.30 -10.66 -7.39
CA GLU A 155 -15.40 -11.40 -6.14
C GLU A 155 -14.41 -12.56 -6.12
N ALA A 156 -13.86 -12.86 -4.94
CA ALA A 156 -13.02 -14.01 -4.72
C ALA A 156 -13.76 -15.32 -5.07
N LYS A 157 -13.08 -16.24 -5.74
CA LYS A 157 -13.53 -17.62 -5.94
C LYS A 157 -12.49 -18.60 -5.39
N GLY A 158 -12.96 -19.63 -4.69
CA GLY A 158 -12.11 -20.66 -4.09
C GLY A 158 -11.31 -20.18 -2.88
N GLU A 159 -10.59 -21.11 -2.25
CA GLU A 159 -9.83 -20.91 -1.00
C GLU A 159 -8.74 -19.83 -1.11
N TRP A 160 -8.12 -19.72 -2.29
CA TRP A 160 -7.03 -18.79 -2.57
C TRP A 160 -7.50 -17.47 -3.20
N GLY A 161 -8.82 -17.31 -3.35
CA GLY A 161 -9.41 -16.14 -4.00
C GLY A 161 -9.25 -14.86 -3.17
N THR A 162 -9.07 -13.74 -3.88
CA THR A 162 -9.14 -12.39 -3.32
C THR A 162 -10.16 -11.58 -4.10
N ASN A 163 -10.87 -10.68 -3.42
CA ASN A 163 -11.68 -9.67 -4.08
C ASN A 163 -10.75 -8.69 -4.79
N LEU A 164 -11.14 -8.24 -5.98
CA LEU A 164 -10.43 -7.23 -6.74
C LEU A 164 -11.16 -5.89 -6.59
N TYR A 165 -10.43 -4.88 -6.16
CA TYR A 165 -10.91 -3.51 -6.04
C TYR A 165 -10.14 -2.62 -7.01
N LYS A 166 -10.86 -1.68 -7.64
CA LYS A 166 -10.26 -0.70 -8.55
C LYS A 166 -10.76 0.70 -8.23
N MET A 167 -9.86 1.66 -8.41
CA MET A 167 -10.14 3.08 -8.41
C MET A 167 -9.53 3.69 -9.67
N MET A 168 -10.27 4.60 -10.29
CA MET A 168 -9.77 5.41 -11.39
C MET A 168 -9.09 6.64 -10.81
N ILE A 169 -7.81 6.83 -11.11
CA ILE A 169 -7.07 8.02 -10.70
C ILE A 169 -7.04 9.00 -11.87
N ARG A 170 -7.56 10.21 -11.60
CA ARG A 170 -7.45 11.35 -12.50
C ARG A 170 -6.41 12.33 -11.96
N PRO A 171 -5.51 12.88 -12.80
CA PRO A 171 -4.49 13.84 -12.36
C PRO A 171 -5.06 15.14 -11.77
N GLU A 172 -6.29 15.50 -12.16
CA GLU A 172 -6.93 16.80 -11.87
C GLU A 172 -7.98 16.76 -10.74
N GLU A 173 -8.21 15.59 -10.11
CA GLU A 173 -9.04 15.45 -8.90
C GLU A 173 -8.20 15.53 -7.63
#